data_AF-A0A2I0WYQ4-F1
#
_entry.id   AF-A0A2I0WYQ4-F1
#
_cell.length_a   1.000
_cell.length_b   1.000
_cell.length_c   1.000
_cell.angle_alpha   90.00
_cell.angle_beta   90.00
_cell.angle_gamma   90.00
#
_symmetry.space_group_name_H-M   'P 1'
#
loop_
_entity.id
_entity.type
_entity.pdbx_description
1 polymer ?
#
loop_
_entity_poly.entity_id
_entity_poly.type
_entity_poly.pdbx_seq_one_letter_code
_entity_poly.pdbx_strand_id
1 'polypeptide(L)'
;MASFQENRQKHHHTKKKKDKKGETLTVEDLKFLGLQLLSSRAHINNLPILLSVLSPTSSANLVLESLISLQSFFLPLLPEVPSASSLSKKTGAEEDPDAFYSSWLRARFDELVNSLIEIAVSYTSVEAIKDVALDAIMDFVKQEKEGRFNSSIYYRLLKSIVSSAPSTHPLLNQLAAKYFKYIDICYFTYTSLDKISKDCNSTTIYGTTDDRKDNLQNPGEETESRFEVSIRTIYKILSCVPPLETLDEQQSHEMWSQLHFSHWFFPLLQGKRSFFLVKISVYIINEKEIDHTIEEDGEGILCV
;
A
#
# COMPACT_ATOMS: atom_id res chain seq x y z
N MET A 1 5.85 72.28 -41.21
CA MET A 1 5.34 71.65 -39.97
C MET A 1 4.83 70.27 -40.30
N ALA A 2 5.40 69.24 -39.66
CA ALA A 2 4.92 67.87 -39.43
C ALA A 2 6.09 66.88 -39.58
N SER A 3 6.72 66.55 -38.46
CA SER A 3 7.81 65.59 -38.33
C SER A 3 7.27 64.16 -38.34
N PHE A 4 7.95 63.29 -39.08
CA PHE A 4 7.84 61.84 -38.94
C PHE A 4 8.49 61.39 -37.62
N GLN A 5 7.76 60.66 -36.77
CA GLN A 5 8.33 59.88 -35.68
C GLN A 5 7.93 58.41 -35.82
N GLU A 6 8.93 57.61 -36.17
CA GLU A 6 8.95 56.15 -36.20
C GLU A 6 8.96 55.61 -34.76
N ASN A 7 7.89 54.93 -34.34
CA ASN A 7 7.78 54.39 -32.99
C ASN A 7 8.10 52.88 -33.00
N ARG A 8 9.39 52.53 -32.80
CA ARG A 8 9.82 51.16 -32.54
C ARG A 8 9.62 50.82 -31.07
N GLN A 9 8.53 50.12 -30.75
CA GLN A 9 8.38 49.48 -29.44
C GLN A 9 9.24 48.20 -29.37
N LYS A 10 10.39 48.30 -28.71
CA LYS A 10 11.18 47.15 -28.26
C LYS A 10 10.50 46.57 -27.02
N HIS A 11 9.88 45.40 -27.15
CA HIS A 11 9.45 44.59 -26.01
C HIS A 11 10.69 44.03 -25.28
N HIS A 12 11.09 44.71 -24.21
CA HIS A 12 12.09 44.21 -23.27
C HIS A 12 11.38 43.24 -22.31
N HIS A 13 11.44 41.94 -22.58
CA HIS A 13 10.92 40.93 -21.67
C HIS A 13 11.93 40.74 -20.52
N THR A 14 11.81 41.58 -19.48
CA THR A 14 12.50 41.35 -18.21
C THR A 14 11.80 40.21 -17.46
N LYS A 15 12.45 39.04 -17.44
CA LYS A 15 12.13 37.92 -16.54
C LYS A 15 12.20 38.42 -15.09
N LYS A 16 11.07 38.78 -14.50
CA LYS A 16 10.95 38.88 -13.04
C LYS A 16 10.85 37.45 -12.48
N LYS A 17 11.98 36.96 -11.95
CA LYS A 17 12.00 35.92 -10.92
C LYS A 17 11.11 36.41 -9.78
N LYS A 18 9.93 35.81 -9.62
CA LYS A 18 9.08 36.02 -8.47
C LYS A 18 9.24 34.78 -7.61
N ASP A 19 10.01 34.91 -6.53
CA ASP A 19 10.09 33.90 -5.48
C ASP A 19 8.68 33.73 -4.88
N LYS A 20 7.95 32.72 -5.36
CA LYS A 20 6.61 32.35 -4.86
C LYS A 20 6.76 31.40 -3.68
N LYS A 21 7.17 31.94 -2.53
CA LYS A 21 7.09 31.22 -1.25
C LYS A 21 5.73 31.55 -0.62
N GLY A 22 4.72 30.76 -0.96
CA GLY A 22 3.39 30.82 -0.31
C GLY A 22 2.16 30.83 -1.22
N GLU A 23 2.25 30.45 -2.49
CA GLU A 23 1.05 30.23 -3.30
C GLU A 23 0.54 28.80 -3.03
N THR A 24 -0.66 28.69 -2.45
CA THR A 24 -1.34 27.41 -2.27
C THR A 24 -1.66 26.83 -3.65
N LEU A 25 -1.15 25.63 -3.94
CA LEU A 25 -1.42 24.91 -5.19
C LEU A 25 -2.92 24.74 -5.41
N THR A 26 -3.39 25.11 -6.61
CA THR A 26 -4.79 24.91 -7.05
C THR A 26 -4.93 23.61 -7.85
N VAL A 27 -6.17 23.17 -8.08
CA VAL A 27 -6.44 21.98 -8.93
C VAL A 27 -5.95 22.25 -10.36
N GLU A 28 -6.15 23.47 -10.87
CA GLU A 28 -5.73 23.88 -12.20
C GLU A 28 -4.20 23.87 -12.36
N ASP A 29 -3.47 24.27 -11.31
CA ASP A 29 -2.00 24.20 -11.29
C ASP A 29 -1.54 22.74 -11.38
N LEU A 30 -2.15 21.83 -10.60
CA LEU A 30 -1.79 20.41 -10.61
C LEU A 30 -2.07 19.76 -11.96
N LYS A 31 -3.23 20.06 -12.55
CA LYS A 31 -3.57 19.62 -13.90
C LYS A 31 -2.56 20.09 -14.93
N PHE A 32 -2.14 21.35 -14.85
CA PHE A 32 -1.12 21.90 -15.74
C PHE A 32 0.25 21.22 -15.56
N LEU A 33 0.67 20.98 -14.31
CA LEU A 33 1.90 20.25 -13.99
C LEU A 33 1.87 18.82 -14.54
N GLY A 34 0.73 18.13 -14.41
CA GLY A 34 0.50 16.79 -14.95
C GLY A 34 0.57 16.74 -16.47
N LEU A 35 -0.11 17.67 -17.16
CA LEU A 35 -0.04 17.77 -18.62
C LEU A 35 1.39 18.05 -19.11
N GLN A 36 2.13 18.92 -18.42
CA GLN A 36 3.55 19.13 -18.73
C GLN A 36 4.38 17.86 -18.54
N LEU A 37 4.18 17.14 -17.43
CA LEU A 37 4.88 15.89 -17.13
C LEU A 37 4.66 14.84 -18.23
N LEU A 38 3.43 14.72 -18.72
CA LEU A 38 3.08 13.80 -19.81
C LEU A 38 3.61 14.24 -21.17
N SER A 39 3.83 15.54 -21.38
CA SER A 39 4.27 16.07 -22.67
C SER A 39 5.74 15.81 -22.99
N SER A 40 6.62 15.81 -21.98
CA SER A 40 8.07 15.67 -22.19
C SER A 40 8.83 15.37 -20.90
N ARG A 41 9.91 14.58 -21.02
CA ARG A 41 10.87 14.33 -19.94
C ARG A 41 11.54 15.60 -19.40
N ALA A 42 11.53 16.70 -20.14
CA ALA A 42 12.04 17.99 -19.65
C ALA A 42 11.30 18.50 -18.39
N HIS A 43 10.07 18.03 -18.19
CA HIS A 43 9.20 18.40 -17.07
C HIS A 43 9.19 17.35 -15.94
N ILE A 44 10.18 16.43 -15.91
CA ILE A 44 10.26 15.38 -14.89
C ILE A 44 10.31 15.92 -13.45
N ASN A 45 10.79 17.16 -13.27
CA ASN A 45 10.83 17.85 -11.98
C ASN A 45 9.45 18.25 -11.46
N ASN A 46 8.38 18.12 -12.25
CA ASN A 46 7.01 18.28 -11.79
C ASN A 46 6.55 17.06 -10.95
N LEU A 47 7.18 15.90 -11.14
CA LEU A 47 6.79 14.65 -10.49
C LEU A 47 6.87 14.73 -8.96
N PRO A 48 7.95 15.21 -8.33
CA PRO A 48 7.99 15.39 -6.86
C PRO A 48 6.93 16.36 -6.33
N ILE A 49 6.55 17.38 -7.11
CA ILE A 49 5.53 18.35 -6.70
C ILE A 49 4.17 17.64 -6.60
N LEU A 50 3.80 16.87 -7.63
CA LEU A 50 2.56 16.09 -7.63
C LEU A 50 2.55 15.04 -6.51
N LEU A 51 3.69 14.38 -6.24
CA LEU A 51 3.82 13.42 -5.15
C LEU A 51 3.61 14.07 -3.77
N SER A 52 4.14 15.28 -3.57
CA SER A 52 4.02 15.98 -2.28
C SER A 52 2.57 16.30 -1.87
N VAL A 53 1.65 16.31 -2.84
CA VAL A 53 0.21 16.53 -2.60
C VAL A 53 -0.47 15.27 -2.08
N LEU A 54 0.06 14.08 -2.39
CA LEU A 54 -0.47 12.79 -1.94
C LEU A 54 -0.18 12.57 -0.45
N SER A 55 -1.02 13.15 0.40
CA SER A 55 -0.96 13.02 1.85
C SER A 55 -2.37 12.80 2.42
N PRO A 56 -2.50 12.05 3.52
CA PRO A 56 -3.79 11.82 4.17
C PRO A 56 -4.57 13.07 4.58
N THR A 57 -3.87 14.17 4.83
CA THR A 57 -4.45 15.44 5.31
C THR A 57 -4.67 16.47 4.20
N SER A 58 -4.26 16.17 2.97
CA SER A 58 -4.45 17.06 1.82
C SER A 58 -5.91 17.11 1.38
N SER A 59 -6.29 18.19 0.68
CA SER A 59 -7.63 18.33 0.10
C SER A 59 -7.91 17.22 -0.92
N ALA A 60 -9.08 16.58 -0.82
CA ALA A 60 -9.50 15.48 -1.68
C ALA A 60 -9.38 15.80 -3.18
N ASN A 61 -9.79 17.01 -3.60
CA ASN A 61 -9.72 17.42 -5.01
C ASN A 61 -8.27 17.53 -5.51
N LEU A 62 -7.35 18.00 -4.65
CA LEU A 62 -5.93 18.12 -5.00
C LEU A 62 -5.26 16.74 -5.09
N VAL A 63 -5.61 15.83 -4.16
CA VAL A 63 -5.14 14.44 -4.17
C VAL A 63 -5.61 13.73 -5.44
N LEU A 64 -6.90 13.86 -5.78
CA LEU A 64 -7.48 13.22 -6.95
C LEU A 64 -6.81 13.68 -8.25
N GLU A 65 -6.67 14.99 -8.47
CA GLU A 65 -6.03 15.52 -9.69
C GLU A 65 -4.55 15.11 -9.79
N SER A 66 -3.83 15.15 -8.65
CA SER A 66 -2.43 14.70 -8.61
C SER A 66 -2.32 13.21 -8.94
N LEU A 67 -3.21 12.40 -8.37
CA LEU A 67 -3.22 10.96 -8.60
C LEU A 67 -3.52 10.61 -10.06
N ILE A 68 -4.51 11.24 -10.68
CA ILE A 68 -4.83 11.04 -12.11
C ILE A 68 -3.60 11.35 -12.98
N SER A 69 -2.92 12.46 -12.69
CA SER A 69 -1.70 12.86 -13.41
C SER A 69 -0.57 11.84 -13.23
N LEU A 70 -0.36 11.36 -12.00
CA LEU A 70 0.68 10.40 -11.66
C LEU A 70 0.40 9.00 -12.24
N GLN A 71 -0.84 8.52 -12.20
CA GLN A 71 -1.24 7.25 -12.82
C GLN A 71 -1.05 7.31 -14.34
N SER A 72 -1.50 8.39 -14.98
CA SER A 72 -1.35 8.58 -16.43
C SER A 72 0.13 8.56 -16.84
N PHE A 73 1.02 9.03 -15.96
CA PHE A 73 2.47 9.02 -16.20
C PHE A 73 3.08 7.63 -15.96
N PHE A 74 2.76 6.97 -14.84
CA PHE A 74 3.43 5.73 -14.46
C PHE A 74 2.86 4.47 -15.13
N LEU A 75 1.55 4.38 -15.36
CA LEU A 75 0.94 3.17 -15.94
C LEU A 75 1.57 2.76 -17.28
N PRO A 76 1.79 3.67 -18.25
CA PRO A 76 2.48 3.34 -19.49
C PRO A 76 3.96 2.97 -19.31
N LEU A 77 4.59 3.45 -18.23
CA LEU A 77 6.01 3.25 -17.93
C LEU A 77 6.28 2.02 -17.06
N LEU A 78 5.26 1.40 -16.44
CA LEU A 78 5.43 0.18 -15.62
C LEU A 78 6.26 -0.91 -16.30
N PRO A 79 6.13 -1.17 -17.62
CA PRO A 79 6.95 -2.13 -18.34
C PRO A 79 8.46 -1.83 -18.33
N GLU A 80 8.82 -0.57 -18.13
CA GLU A 80 10.18 -0.03 -18.21
C GLU A 80 10.76 0.27 -16.82
N VAL A 81 9.91 0.44 -15.80
CA VAL A 81 10.35 0.66 -14.42
C VAL A 81 11.12 -0.59 -13.94
N PRO A 82 12.41 -0.47 -13.59
CA PRO A 82 13.19 -1.61 -13.13
C PRO A 82 12.54 -2.26 -11.91
N SER A 83 12.50 -3.59 -11.91
CA SER A 83 12.17 -4.31 -10.68
C SER A 83 13.31 -4.16 -9.67
N ALA A 84 13.02 -4.12 -8.37
CA ALA A 84 14.06 -4.06 -7.34
C ALA A 84 15.12 -5.18 -7.51
N SER A 85 14.70 -6.35 -8.00
CA SER A 85 15.58 -7.48 -8.30
C SER A 85 16.46 -7.32 -9.55
N SER A 86 16.13 -6.41 -10.48
CA SER A 86 16.94 -6.19 -11.69
C SER A 86 18.06 -5.17 -11.47
N LEU A 87 17.93 -4.30 -10.45
CA LEU A 87 18.94 -3.31 -10.10
C LEU A 87 20.20 -3.94 -9.48
N SER A 88 20.07 -5.08 -8.78
CA SER A 88 21.20 -5.77 -8.15
C SER A 88 22.13 -6.53 -9.12
N LYS A 89 21.78 -6.60 -10.41
CA LYS A 89 22.57 -7.34 -11.43
C LYS A 89 23.57 -6.49 -12.23
N LYS A 90 23.56 -5.16 -12.08
CA LYS A 90 24.48 -4.27 -12.81
C LYS A 90 25.60 -3.78 -11.90
N THR A 91 26.56 -4.65 -11.59
CA THR A 91 27.84 -4.28 -10.97
C THR A 91 28.94 -4.41 -12.03
N GLY A 92 29.23 -3.31 -12.73
CA GLY A 92 30.39 -3.24 -13.62
C GLY A 92 30.10 -2.62 -14.98
N ALA A 93 29.87 -1.31 -15.02
CA ALA A 93 30.16 -0.42 -16.14
C ALA A 93 29.96 1.01 -15.63
N GLU A 94 30.67 1.97 -16.23
CA GLU A 94 30.59 3.42 -15.96
C GLU A 94 29.16 3.92 -15.71
N GLU A 95 29.01 4.95 -14.87
CA GLU A 95 27.71 5.55 -14.48
C GLU A 95 26.83 5.87 -15.70
N ASP A 96 26.03 4.88 -16.11
CA ASP A 96 25.08 4.98 -17.20
C ASP A 96 23.96 5.96 -16.79
N PRO A 97 23.83 7.12 -17.47
CA PRO A 97 22.78 8.10 -17.15
C PRO A 97 21.38 7.48 -17.18
N ASP A 98 21.15 6.46 -18.02
CA ASP A 98 19.88 5.75 -18.08
C ASP A 98 19.65 4.86 -16.87
N ALA A 99 20.71 4.27 -16.30
CA ALA A 99 20.63 3.50 -15.05
C ALA A 99 20.33 4.40 -13.84
N PHE A 100 20.92 5.60 -13.80
CA PHE A 100 20.59 6.61 -12.78
C PHE A 100 19.13 7.05 -12.89
N TYR A 101 18.68 7.41 -14.10
CA TYR A 101 17.30 7.81 -14.34
C TYR A 101 16.31 6.70 -13.96
N SER A 102 16.59 5.46 -14.35
CA SER A 102 15.72 4.32 -14.08
C SER A 102 15.63 4.02 -12.57
N SER A 103 16.74 4.13 -11.84
CA SER A 103 16.77 3.98 -10.38
C SER A 103 16.00 5.09 -9.69
N TRP A 104 16.18 6.34 -10.16
CA TRP A 104 15.43 7.48 -9.65
C TRP A 104 13.92 7.33 -9.91
N LEU A 105 13.53 6.94 -11.12
CA LEU A 105 12.14 6.73 -11.51
C LEU A 105 11.49 5.63 -10.66
N ARG A 106 12.23 4.54 -10.39
CA ARG A 106 11.78 3.49 -9.49
C ARG A 106 11.54 4.02 -8.07
N ALA A 107 12.45 4.83 -7.54
CA ALA A 107 12.27 5.43 -6.22
C ALA A 107 11.02 6.32 -6.15
N ARG A 108 10.73 7.11 -7.20
CA ARG A 108 9.50 7.92 -7.28
C ARG A 108 8.24 7.07 -7.38
N PHE A 109 8.30 5.95 -8.08
CA PHE A 109 7.20 5.00 -8.12
C PHE A 109 6.96 4.35 -6.74
N ASP A 110 8.02 3.97 -6.02
CA ASP A 110 7.88 3.42 -4.68
C ASP A 110 7.34 4.45 -3.68
N GLU A 111 7.71 5.72 -3.83
CA GLU A 111 7.14 6.87 -3.11
C GLU A 111 5.64 7.00 -3.37
N LEU A 112 5.20 6.99 -4.64
CA LEU A 112 3.78 6.98 -5.02
C LEU A 112 3.00 5.86 -4.32
N VAL A 113 3.51 4.62 -4.43
CA VAL A 113 2.83 3.46 -3.83
C VAL A 113 2.76 3.58 -2.31
N ASN A 114 3.80 4.10 -1.65
CA ASN A 114 3.77 4.34 -0.20
C ASN A 114 2.73 5.38 0.19
N SER A 115 2.69 6.53 -0.50
CA SER A 115 1.70 7.57 -0.25
C SER A 115 0.27 7.07 -0.43
N LEU A 116 0.02 6.26 -1.47
CA LEU A 116 -1.29 5.64 -1.68
C LEU A 116 -1.69 4.67 -0.57
N ILE A 117 -0.76 3.82 -0.13
CA ILE A 117 -1.01 2.89 0.98
C ILE A 117 -1.30 3.68 2.26
N GLU A 118 -0.53 4.73 2.54
CA GLU A 118 -0.74 5.60 3.71
C GLU A 118 -2.12 6.26 3.68
N ILE A 119 -2.52 6.82 2.54
CA ILE A 119 -3.86 7.40 2.34
C ILE A 119 -4.94 6.35 2.56
N ALA A 120 -4.79 5.15 1.98
CA ALA A 120 -5.80 4.10 2.06
C ALA A 120 -6.05 3.64 3.51
N VAL A 121 -4.99 3.49 4.32
CA VAL A 121 -5.10 2.99 5.70
C VAL A 121 -5.25 4.09 6.75
N SER A 122 -5.09 5.37 6.40
CA SER A 122 -5.17 6.47 7.35
C SER A 122 -6.61 6.71 7.82
N TYR A 123 -6.79 6.99 9.12
CA TYR A 123 -8.08 7.40 9.67
C TYR A 123 -8.45 8.85 9.28
N THR A 124 -7.48 9.69 8.92
CA THR A 124 -7.70 11.11 8.59
C THR A 124 -8.15 11.33 7.15
N SER A 125 -7.94 10.34 6.28
CA SER A 125 -8.29 10.44 4.87
C SER A 125 -9.80 10.31 4.66
N VAL A 126 -10.30 11.07 3.68
CA VAL A 126 -11.70 11.00 3.22
C VAL A 126 -11.96 9.66 2.55
N GLU A 127 -13.10 9.04 2.85
CA GLU A 127 -13.45 7.68 2.38
C GLU A 127 -13.42 7.54 0.85
N ALA A 128 -13.92 8.54 0.12
CA ALA A 128 -13.87 8.55 -1.35
C ALA A 128 -12.43 8.49 -1.89
N ILE A 129 -11.48 9.12 -1.19
CA ILE A 129 -10.07 9.12 -1.60
C ILE A 129 -9.41 7.78 -1.24
N LYS A 130 -9.81 7.12 -0.15
CA LYS A 130 -9.34 5.76 0.17
C LYS A 130 -9.76 4.77 -0.91
N ASP A 131 -11.00 4.88 -1.39
CA ASP A 131 -11.52 4.00 -2.44
C ASP A 131 -10.72 4.17 -3.75
N VAL A 132 -10.50 5.42 -4.16
CA VAL A 132 -9.67 5.73 -5.33
C VAL A 132 -8.21 5.28 -5.13
N ALA A 133 -7.65 5.45 -3.94
CA ALA A 133 -6.30 4.99 -3.63
C ALA A 133 -6.20 3.47 -3.68
N LEU A 134 -7.21 2.75 -3.17
CA LEU A 134 -7.28 1.29 -3.28
C LEU A 134 -7.30 0.86 -4.74
N ASP A 135 -8.19 1.44 -5.55
CA ASP A 135 -8.29 1.10 -6.98
C ASP A 135 -6.96 1.39 -7.70
N ALA A 136 -6.32 2.53 -7.41
CA ALA A 136 -5.00 2.85 -7.95
C ALA A 136 -3.90 1.86 -7.54
N ILE A 137 -3.87 1.43 -6.28
CA ILE A 137 -2.94 0.40 -5.80
C ILE A 137 -3.20 -0.91 -6.54
N MET A 138 -4.46 -1.30 -6.72
CA MET A 138 -4.83 -2.55 -7.37
C MET A 138 -4.51 -2.55 -8.87
N ASP A 139 -4.58 -1.39 -9.53
CA ASP A 139 -4.05 -1.21 -10.89
C ASP A 139 -2.53 -1.41 -10.94
N PHE A 140 -1.77 -0.93 -9.95
CA PHE A 140 -0.32 -1.20 -9.88
C PHE A 140 0.02 -2.62 -9.47
N VAL A 141 -0.88 -3.30 -8.75
CA VAL A 141 -0.79 -4.74 -8.48
C VAL A 141 -0.96 -5.54 -9.78
N LYS A 142 -1.85 -5.07 -10.66
CA LYS A 142 -2.08 -5.62 -11.99
C LYS A 142 -0.98 -5.19 -12.95
N GLN A 143 0.11 -5.94 -13.09
CA GLN A 143 1.05 -5.66 -14.18
C GLN A 143 0.47 -6.20 -15.50
N GLU A 144 0.09 -5.30 -16.39
CA GLU A 144 -0.40 -5.67 -17.72
C GLU A 144 0.70 -6.29 -18.58
N LYS A 145 1.97 -5.90 -18.38
CA LYS A 145 3.10 -6.54 -19.06
C LYS A 145 3.27 -7.96 -18.51
N GLU A 146 2.98 -8.94 -19.35
CA GLU A 146 3.07 -10.38 -19.05
C GLU A 146 2.04 -10.91 -18.04
N GLY A 147 1.03 -10.10 -17.67
CA GLY A 147 -0.04 -10.49 -16.75
C GLY A 147 0.44 -10.82 -15.33
N ARG A 148 1.62 -10.32 -14.91
CA ARG A 148 2.24 -10.69 -13.65
C ARG A 148 1.62 -9.95 -12.46
N PHE A 149 1.24 -10.70 -11.43
CA PHE A 149 0.76 -10.12 -10.17
C PHE A 149 1.94 -9.51 -9.40
N ASN A 150 1.86 -8.21 -9.05
CA ASN A 150 2.88 -7.55 -8.24
C ASN A 150 2.66 -7.83 -6.75
N SER A 151 3.12 -9.00 -6.31
CA SER A 151 2.93 -9.45 -4.92
C SER A 151 3.62 -8.57 -3.88
N SER A 152 4.65 -7.80 -4.28
CA SER A 152 5.35 -6.90 -3.36
C SER A 152 4.49 -5.71 -2.95
N ILE A 153 3.81 -5.08 -3.91
CA ILE A 153 2.86 -3.99 -3.63
C ILE A 153 1.70 -4.50 -2.78
N TYR A 154 1.12 -5.64 -3.18
CA TYR A 154 -0.01 -6.23 -2.47
C TYR A 154 0.34 -6.64 -1.03
N TYR A 155 1.52 -7.24 -0.81
CA TYR A 155 2.03 -7.54 0.53
C TYR A 155 2.19 -6.28 1.39
N ARG A 156 2.74 -5.18 0.82
CA ARG A 156 2.87 -3.89 1.54
C ARG A 156 1.50 -3.35 1.96
N LEU A 157 0.51 -3.38 1.07
CA LEU A 157 -0.87 -2.99 1.39
C LEU A 157 -1.42 -3.82 2.55
N LEU A 158 -1.38 -5.15 2.46
CA LEU A 158 -1.90 -6.02 3.53
C LEU A 158 -1.15 -5.84 4.84
N LYS A 159 0.17 -5.67 4.80
CA LYS A 159 0.99 -5.41 6.00
C LYS A 159 0.58 -4.10 6.68
N SER A 160 0.34 -3.05 5.90
CA SER A 160 -0.14 -1.76 6.42
C SER A 160 -1.54 -1.87 7.00
N ILE A 161 -2.46 -2.62 6.37
CA ILE A 161 -3.80 -2.89 6.92
C ILE A 161 -3.69 -3.61 8.26
N VAL A 162 -2.92 -4.69 8.34
CA VAL A 162 -2.72 -5.47 9.58
C VAL A 162 -2.08 -4.64 10.70
N SER A 163 -1.19 -3.72 10.34
CA SER A 163 -0.48 -2.86 11.29
C SER A 163 -1.25 -1.59 11.67
N SER A 164 -2.38 -1.31 11.02
CA SER A 164 -3.17 -0.09 11.20
C SER A 164 -4.21 -0.24 12.33
N ALA A 165 -4.77 0.89 12.77
CA ALA A 165 -5.81 0.89 13.79
C ALA A 165 -7.08 0.13 13.35
N PRO A 166 -7.90 -0.38 14.28
CA PRO A 166 -9.12 -1.15 13.97
C PRO A 166 -10.12 -0.42 13.05
N SER A 167 -10.03 0.90 12.92
CA SER A 167 -10.90 1.71 12.06
C SER A 167 -10.71 1.50 10.55
N THR A 168 -9.73 0.71 10.10
CA THR A 168 -9.50 0.40 8.66
C THR A 168 -10.44 -0.66 8.09
N HIS A 169 -11.45 -1.09 8.85
CA HIS A 169 -12.49 -2.02 8.40
C HIS A 169 -13.23 -1.63 7.10
N PRO A 170 -13.55 -0.34 6.83
CA PRO A 170 -14.18 0.04 5.56
C PRO A 170 -13.33 -0.32 4.34
N LEU A 171 -12.01 -0.08 4.40
CA LEU A 171 -11.07 -0.45 3.35
C LEU A 171 -11.04 -1.96 3.12
N LEU A 172 -11.06 -2.75 4.20
CA LEU A 172 -11.12 -4.20 4.09
C LEU A 172 -12.43 -4.67 3.42
N ASN A 173 -13.56 -4.05 3.76
CA ASN A 173 -14.83 -4.35 3.12
C ASN A 173 -14.80 -4.01 1.62
N GLN A 174 -14.19 -2.90 1.23
CA GLN A 174 -13.99 -2.53 -0.17
C GLN A 174 -13.07 -3.52 -0.90
N LEU A 175 -11.95 -3.90 -0.29
CA LEU A 175 -11.03 -4.91 -0.83
C LEU A 175 -11.75 -6.23 -1.07
N ALA A 176 -12.54 -6.68 -0.09
CA ALA A 176 -13.31 -7.92 -0.19
C ALA A 176 -14.38 -7.84 -1.28
N ALA A 177 -15.19 -6.79 -1.28
CA ALA A 177 -16.30 -6.63 -2.21
C ALA A 177 -15.84 -6.50 -3.67
N LYS A 178 -14.75 -5.77 -3.93
CA LYS A 178 -14.26 -5.50 -5.28
C LYS A 178 -13.33 -6.60 -5.82
N TYR A 179 -12.45 -7.15 -4.97
CA TYR A 179 -11.29 -7.91 -5.43
C TYR A 179 -11.23 -9.38 -4.96
N PHE A 180 -11.90 -9.78 -3.88
CA PHE A 180 -11.84 -11.18 -3.42
C PHE A 180 -12.64 -12.16 -4.27
N LYS A 181 -13.32 -11.69 -5.32
CA LYS A 181 -13.84 -12.55 -6.38
C LYS A 181 -12.76 -13.14 -7.29
N TYR A 182 -11.55 -12.55 -7.32
CA TYR A 182 -10.45 -13.03 -8.18
C TYR A 182 -9.58 -14.07 -7.46
N ILE A 183 -9.33 -15.21 -8.11
CA ILE A 183 -8.66 -16.35 -7.48
C ILE A 183 -7.18 -16.09 -7.14
N ASP A 184 -6.48 -15.35 -7.99
CA ASP A 184 -5.08 -14.97 -7.79
C ASP A 184 -4.94 -13.97 -6.64
N ILE A 185 -5.88 -13.02 -6.50
CA ILE A 185 -5.96 -12.12 -5.34
C ILE A 185 -6.07 -12.94 -4.05
N CYS A 186 -7.05 -13.84 -3.96
CA CYS A 186 -7.22 -14.70 -2.78
C CYS A 186 -5.94 -15.48 -2.44
N TYR A 187 -5.29 -16.04 -3.45
CA TYR A 187 -4.02 -16.76 -3.28
C TYR A 187 -2.89 -15.89 -2.73
N PHE A 188 -2.72 -14.69 -3.28
CA PHE A 188 -1.72 -13.76 -2.79
C PHE A 188 -2.07 -13.19 -1.42
N THR A 189 -3.35 -13.13 -1.05
CA THR A 189 -3.80 -12.81 0.32
C THR A 189 -3.26 -13.83 1.30
N TYR A 190 -3.54 -15.13 1.12
CA TYR A 190 -3.03 -16.16 2.02
C TYR A 190 -1.51 -16.18 2.09
N THR A 191 -0.85 -16.09 0.94
CA THR A 191 0.62 -16.11 0.88
C THR A 191 1.25 -14.90 1.58
N SER A 192 0.60 -13.74 1.50
CA SER A 192 1.06 -12.53 2.19
C SER A 192 0.79 -12.59 3.68
N LEU A 193 -0.39 -13.06 4.11
CA LEU A 193 -0.74 -13.21 5.52
C LEU A 193 0.15 -14.25 6.23
N ASP A 194 0.56 -15.33 5.56
CA ASP A 194 1.53 -16.29 6.12
C ASP A 194 2.92 -15.69 6.33
N LYS A 195 3.32 -14.75 5.47
CA LYS A 195 4.56 -13.98 5.69
C LYS A 195 4.39 -12.98 6.82
N ILE A 196 3.29 -12.24 6.85
CA ILE A 196 3.01 -11.22 7.87
C ILE A 196 2.92 -11.87 9.27
N SER A 197 2.25 -13.01 9.42
CA SER A 197 2.14 -13.68 10.72
C SER A 197 3.48 -14.15 11.27
N LYS A 198 4.38 -14.64 10.40
CA LYS A 198 5.76 -14.99 10.79
C LYS A 198 6.56 -13.76 11.23
N ASP A 199 6.43 -12.64 10.51
CA ASP A 199 7.09 -11.38 10.87
C ASP A 199 6.60 -10.87 12.24
N CYS A 200 5.28 -10.92 12.48
CA CYS A 200 4.66 -10.54 13.76
C CYS A 200 5.20 -11.40 14.91
N ASN A 201 5.25 -12.73 14.75
CA ASN A 201 5.76 -13.64 15.78
C ASN A 201 7.25 -13.43 16.07
N SER A 202 8.06 -13.17 15.04
CA SER A 202 9.50 -12.94 15.21
C SER A 202 9.83 -11.68 16.01
N THR A 203 8.99 -10.64 15.87
CA THR A 203 9.14 -9.36 16.61
C THR A 203 8.84 -9.56 18.11
N THR A 204 7.95 -10.49 18.44
CA THR A 204 7.61 -10.85 19.83
C THR A 204 8.69 -11.71 20.50
N ILE A 205 9.33 -12.63 19.77
CA ILE A 205 10.33 -13.56 20.33
C ILE A 205 11.69 -12.87 20.57
N TYR A 206 12.09 -11.95 19.69
CA TYR A 206 13.30 -11.13 19.88
C TYR A 206 12.94 -9.78 20.48
N GLY A 207 12.24 -9.81 21.62
CA GLY A 207 11.75 -8.64 22.33
C GLY A 207 12.72 -7.47 22.24
N THR A 208 12.16 -6.32 21.88
CA THR A 208 12.80 -5.00 21.92
C THR A 208 13.65 -4.90 23.18
N THR A 209 14.96 -5.09 23.04
CA THR A 209 15.94 -4.68 24.03
C THR A 209 16.02 -3.16 23.95
N ASP A 210 14.99 -2.47 24.43
CA ASP A 210 15.11 -1.05 24.77
C ASP A 210 14.96 -0.96 26.29
N ASP A 211 16.11 -0.81 26.93
CA ASP A 211 16.25 -0.43 28.33
C ASP A 211 15.53 0.92 28.55
N ARG A 212 14.24 0.88 28.85
CA ARG A 212 13.54 2.02 29.46
C ARG A 212 12.80 1.58 30.71
N LYS A 213 13.59 1.63 31.77
CA LYS A 213 13.17 1.75 33.16
C LYS A 213 12.24 2.95 33.35
N ASP A 214 11.23 2.76 34.20
CA ASP A 214 10.27 3.72 34.76
C ASP A 214 9.19 4.30 33.82
N ASN A 215 7.97 3.77 33.95
CA ASN A 215 6.96 4.45 34.77
C ASN A 215 5.78 3.53 35.10
N LEU A 216 5.50 3.42 36.40
CA LEU A 216 4.33 2.78 36.99
C LEU A 216 3.07 3.57 36.62
N GLN A 217 2.18 3.01 35.80
CA GLN A 217 0.82 3.53 35.59
C GLN A 217 -0.19 2.38 35.52
N ASN A 218 -1.05 2.34 36.55
CA ASN A 218 -2.36 1.70 36.74
C ASN A 218 -2.70 0.33 36.11
N PRO A 219 -3.18 -0.66 36.90
CA PRO A 219 -3.63 -1.97 36.42
C PRO A 219 -5.11 -1.97 35.97
N GLY A 220 -5.52 -1.01 35.13
CA GLY A 220 -6.95 -0.77 34.86
C GLY A 220 -7.36 -0.50 33.42
N GLU A 221 -6.44 -0.44 32.46
CA GLU A 221 -6.77 -0.33 31.04
C GLU A 221 -5.94 -1.35 30.27
N GLU A 222 -6.59 -2.45 29.88
CA GLU A 222 -6.05 -3.49 29.00
C GLU A 222 -5.65 -2.87 27.66
N THR A 223 -4.41 -2.39 27.57
CA THR A 223 -3.84 -1.96 26.29
C THR A 223 -3.60 -3.21 25.47
N GLU A 224 -4.56 -3.58 24.62
CA GLU A 224 -4.40 -4.70 23.68
C GLU A 224 -3.03 -4.61 23.01
N SER A 225 -2.27 -5.69 23.09
CA SER A 225 -0.94 -5.70 22.51
C SER A 225 -1.05 -5.47 21.01
N ARG A 226 -0.12 -4.70 20.42
CA ARG A 226 -0.06 -4.49 18.94
C ARG A 226 -0.12 -5.80 18.16
N PHE A 227 0.39 -6.86 18.78
CA PHE A 227 0.37 -8.22 18.28
C PHE A 227 -1.05 -8.80 18.23
N GLU A 228 -1.84 -8.65 19.29
CA GLU A 228 -3.24 -9.07 19.34
C GLU A 228 -4.09 -8.34 18.29
N VAL A 229 -3.90 -7.02 18.14
CA VAL A 229 -4.55 -6.22 17.09
C VAL A 229 -4.22 -6.75 15.69
N SER A 230 -2.95 -7.16 15.48
CA SER A 230 -2.51 -7.74 14.21
C SER A 230 -3.20 -9.09 13.96
N ILE A 231 -3.28 -9.96 14.97
CA ILE A 231 -3.96 -11.25 14.88
C ILE A 231 -5.43 -11.06 14.54
N ARG A 232 -6.16 -10.25 15.30
CA ARG A 232 -7.59 -9.98 15.07
C ARG A 232 -7.84 -9.43 13.66
N THR A 233 -6.96 -8.56 13.17
CA THR A 233 -7.06 -8.03 11.80
C THR A 233 -6.78 -9.12 10.75
N ILE A 234 -5.79 -9.98 10.96
CA ILE A 234 -5.53 -11.14 10.09
C ILE A 234 -6.76 -12.05 10.02
N TYR A 235 -7.36 -12.39 11.17
CA TYR A 235 -8.60 -13.17 11.24
C TYR A 235 -9.73 -12.53 10.44
N LYS A 236 -9.90 -11.21 10.59
CA LYS A 236 -10.92 -10.48 9.86
C LYS A 236 -10.70 -10.54 8.36
N ILE A 237 -9.47 -10.33 7.88
CA ILE A 237 -9.15 -10.46 6.46
C ILE A 237 -9.50 -11.85 5.95
N LEU A 238 -9.12 -12.90 6.69
CA LEU A 238 -9.42 -14.30 6.33
C LEU A 238 -10.92 -14.58 6.27
N SER A 239 -11.70 -14.03 7.20
CA SER A 239 -13.16 -14.20 7.24
C SER A 239 -13.85 -13.58 6.03
N CYS A 240 -13.25 -12.58 5.40
CA CYS A 240 -13.76 -11.95 4.19
C CYS A 240 -13.45 -12.75 2.91
N VAL A 241 -12.44 -13.64 2.93
CA VAL A 241 -12.07 -14.43 1.75
C VAL A 241 -13.11 -15.53 1.50
N PRO A 242 -13.77 -15.57 0.33
CA PRO A 242 -14.86 -16.51 0.07
C PRO A 242 -14.44 -17.97 0.26
N PRO A 243 -15.30 -18.83 0.82
CA PRO A 243 -15.03 -20.26 0.96
C PRO A 243 -14.75 -20.92 -0.40
N LEU A 244 -13.68 -21.70 -0.49
CA LEU A 244 -13.29 -22.38 -1.73
C LEU A 244 -14.29 -23.45 -2.16
N GLU A 245 -15.14 -23.92 -1.23
CA GLU A 245 -16.22 -24.89 -1.47
C GLU A 245 -17.39 -24.29 -2.27
N THR A 246 -17.50 -22.95 -2.32
CA THR A 246 -18.53 -22.24 -3.12
C THR A 246 -18.06 -21.90 -4.54
N LEU A 247 -16.79 -22.17 -4.86
CA LEU A 247 -16.25 -22.02 -6.20
C LEU A 247 -16.50 -23.30 -6.99
N ASP A 248 -17.64 -23.31 -7.69
CA ASP A 248 -18.12 -24.39 -8.55
C ASP A 248 -17.05 -24.86 -9.54
N GLU A 249 -16.84 -26.18 -9.67
CA GLU A 249 -15.82 -26.80 -10.54
C GLU A 249 -16.01 -26.47 -12.03
N GLN A 250 -17.18 -25.93 -12.40
CA GLN A 250 -17.58 -25.59 -13.76
C GLN A 250 -17.41 -24.12 -14.12
N GLN A 251 -17.08 -23.23 -13.17
CA GLN A 251 -16.85 -21.82 -13.47
C GLN A 251 -15.37 -21.55 -13.80
N SER A 252 -15.12 -20.97 -14.97
CA SER A 252 -13.83 -20.34 -15.27
C SER A 252 -13.56 -19.26 -14.22
N HIS A 253 -12.68 -19.54 -13.26
CA HIS A 253 -12.36 -18.57 -12.22
C HIS A 253 -11.71 -17.33 -12.82
N GLU A 254 -12.29 -16.17 -12.55
CA GLU A 254 -11.76 -14.90 -13.00
C GLU A 254 -10.42 -14.62 -12.28
N MET A 255 -9.40 -14.26 -13.06
CA MET A 255 -8.10 -13.84 -12.52
C MET A 255 -7.95 -12.34 -12.72
N TRP A 256 -7.47 -11.65 -11.69
CA TRP A 256 -7.19 -10.21 -11.76
C TRP A 256 -6.03 -9.93 -12.72
N SER A 257 -4.99 -10.77 -12.66
CA SER A 257 -3.84 -10.74 -13.55
C SER A 257 -3.99 -11.83 -14.61
N GLN A 258 -3.93 -11.46 -15.89
CA GLN A 258 -4.24 -12.34 -17.04
C GLN A 258 -3.24 -13.49 -17.29
N LEU A 259 -2.43 -13.87 -16.30
CA LEU A 259 -1.53 -15.02 -16.39
C LEU A 259 -2.36 -16.31 -16.55
N HIS A 260 -2.29 -16.92 -17.72
CA HIS A 260 -2.85 -18.25 -18.01
C HIS A 260 -2.15 -19.35 -17.18
N PHE A 261 -2.49 -19.48 -15.90
CA PHE A 261 -2.03 -20.58 -15.03
C PHE A 261 -3.17 -21.16 -14.17
N SER A 262 -4.40 -21.14 -14.68
CA SER A 262 -5.63 -21.48 -13.93
C SER A 262 -5.64 -22.87 -13.28
N HIS A 263 -4.91 -23.86 -13.82
CA HIS A 263 -5.02 -25.25 -13.37
C HIS A 263 -4.24 -25.58 -12.06
N TRP A 264 -3.27 -24.76 -11.64
CA TRP A 264 -2.45 -25.05 -10.44
C TRP A 264 -2.82 -24.24 -9.21
N PHE A 265 -3.49 -23.10 -9.38
CA PHE A 265 -3.82 -22.22 -8.27
C PHE A 265 -4.86 -22.84 -7.34
N PHE A 266 -5.86 -23.56 -7.87
CA PHE A 266 -6.98 -24.04 -7.07
C PHE A 266 -6.58 -25.09 -6.01
N PRO A 267 -5.84 -26.18 -6.32
CA PRO A 267 -5.39 -27.13 -5.31
C PRO A 267 -4.42 -26.51 -4.31
N LEU A 268 -3.55 -25.60 -4.78
CA LEU A 268 -2.58 -24.91 -3.94
C LEU A 268 -3.24 -23.92 -2.96
N LEU A 269 -4.33 -23.28 -3.40
CA LEU A 269 -5.11 -22.35 -2.60
C LEU A 269 -5.88 -23.06 -1.48
N GLN A 270 -6.51 -24.20 -1.80
CA GLN A 270 -7.17 -25.05 -0.81
C GLN A 270 -6.17 -25.55 0.25
N GLY A 271 -5.02 -26.07 -0.18
CA GLY A 271 -3.97 -26.50 0.74
C GLY A 271 -3.48 -25.37 1.66
N LYS A 272 -3.28 -24.17 1.12
CA LYS A 272 -2.86 -22.99 1.90
C LYS A 272 -3.93 -22.51 2.88
N ARG A 273 -5.20 -22.43 2.47
CA ARG A 273 -6.31 -22.01 3.34
C ARG A 273 -6.44 -22.96 4.54
N SER A 274 -6.50 -24.27 4.29
CA SER A 274 -6.63 -25.27 5.35
C SER A 274 -5.43 -25.24 6.30
N PHE A 275 -4.21 -25.19 5.77
CA PHE A 275 -3.00 -25.10 6.59
C PHE A 275 -2.94 -23.82 7.42
N PHE A 276 -3.33 -22.68 6.84
CA PHE A 276 -3.29 -21.41 7.52
C PHE A 276 -4.34 -21.33 8.63
N LEU A 277 -5.58 -21.76 8.38
CA LEU A 277 -6.62 -21.85 9.40
C LEU A 277 -6.24 -22.79 10.54
N VAL A 278 -5.65 -23.96 10.25
CA VAL A 278 -5.17 -24.90 11.30
C VAL A 278 -4.10 -24.25 12.17
N LYS A 279 -3.08 -23.60 11.57
CA LYS A 279 -2.03 -22.89 12.33
C LYS A 279 -2.60 -21.83 13.27
N ILE A 280 -3.56 -21.09 12.75
CA ILE A 280 -4.23 -19.97 13.40
C ILE A 280 -5.12 -20.47 14.55
N SER A 281 -5.89 -21.54 14.33
CA SER A 281 -6.67 -22.21 15.39
C SER A 281 -5.78 -22.81 16.49
N VAL A 282 -4.67 -23.47 16.13
CA VAL A 282 -3.69 -23.97 17.12
C VAL A 282 -3.10 -22.81 17.93
N TYR A 283 -2.83 -21.67 17.29
CA TYR A 283 -2.35 -20.48 17.99
C TYR A 283 -3.37 -19.93 19.00
N ILE A 284 -4.64 -19.76 18.61
CA ILE A 284 -5.70 -19.33 19.54
C ILE A 284 -5.88 -20.31 20.70
N ILE A 285 -5.81 -21.60 20.44
CA ILE A 285 -5.98 -22.63 21.47
C ILE A 285 -4.83 -22.54 22.48
N ASN A 286 -3.59 -22.38 22.01
CA ASN A 286 -2.43 -22.23 22.88
C ASN A 286 -2.46 -20.91 23.69
N GLU A 287 -3.00 -19.82 23.14
CA GLU A 287 -3.17 -18.55 23.90
C GLU A 287 -4.21 -18.69 25.03
N LYS A 288 -5.34 -19.38 24.76
CA LYS A 288 -6.34 -19.68 25.81
C LYS A 288 -5.82 -20.61 26.90
N GLU A 289 -4.84 -21.47 26.57
CA GLU A 289 -4.21 -22.35 27.55
C GLU A 289 -3.23 -21.58 28.45
N ILE A 290 -2.62 -20.49 27.96
CA ILE A 290 -1.74 -19.61 28.73
C ILE A 290 -2.54 -18.75 29.73
N ASP A 291 -3.72 -18.26 29.35
CA ASP A 291 -4.62 -17.51 30.26
C ASP A 291 -5.23 -18.39 31.37
N HIS A 292 -5.29 -19.71 31.20
CA HIS A 292 -5.78 -20.63 32.23
C HIS A 292 -4.69 -21.20 33.16
N THR A 293 -3.43 -20.78 33.01
CA THR A 293 -2.31 -21.22 33.89
C THR A 293 -1.95 -20.23 35.01
N ILE A 294 -2.75 -19.19 35.24
CA ILE A 294 -2.61 -18.30 36.40
C ILE A 294 -3.94 -18.22 37.14
N GLU A 295 -4.31 -19.31 37.82
CA GLU A 295 -5.06 -19.36 39.08
C GLU A 295 -5.49 -20.81 39.30
N GLU A 296 -4.60 -21.64 39.85
CA GLU A 296 -4.98 -22.77 40.67
C GLU A 296 -3.72 -23.30 41.36
N ASP A 297 -3.40 -22.76 42.53
CA ASP A 297 -2.59 -23.44 43.54
C ASP A 297 -2.90 -22.85 44.94
N GLY A 298 -3.64 -23.66 45.73
CA GLY A 298 -3.68 -23.66 47.20
C GLY A 298 -4.52 -22.55 47.85
N GLU A 299 -5.58 -22.80 48.61
CA GLU A 299 -5.81 -23.89 49.56
C GLU A 299 -7.31 -24.20 49.66
N GLY A 300 -7.65 -25.49 49.61
CA GLY A 300 -8.91 -25.95 50.17
C GLY A 300 -8.86 -25.92 51.70
N ILE A 301 -10.01 -25.68 52.34
CA ILE A 301 -10.71 -26.66 53.19
C ILE A 301 -11.97 -25.99 53.81
N LEU A 302 -13.05 -26.77 53.77
CA LEU A 302 -14.37 -26.57 54.37
C LEU A 302 -14.38 -26.01 55.81
N CYS A 303 -15.41 -25.23 56.16
CA CYS A 303 -16.50 -25.68 57.06
C CYS A 303 -17.53 -24.57 57.39
N VAL A 304 -18.81 -24.98 57.29
CA VAL A 304 -20.10 -24.37 57.74
C VAL A 304 -20.57 -23.11 57.02
#